data_AF-A0A7C4XRH4-F1
#
_entry.id   AF-A0A7C4XRH4-F1
#
_cell.length_a   1.000
_cell.length_b   1.000
_cell.length_c   1.000
_cell.angle_alpha   90.00
_cell.angle_beta   90.00
_cell.angle_gamma   90.00
#
_symmetry.space_group_name_H-M   'P 1'
#
loop_
_entity.id
_entity.type
_entity.pdbx_description
1 polymer ?
#
loop_
_entity_poly.entity_id
_entity_poly.type
_entity_poly.pdbx_seq_one_letter_code
_entity_poly.pdbx_strand_id
1 'polypeptide(L)' 'MRRARRLSARIAVLALVVSCTVTSGTLVAAPASDRTAAPAPGGSVDWERCGGGFECGTVTVPVDHADPSAGELALAVIR' A
#
# COMPACT_ATOMS: atom_id res chain seq x y z
N MET A 1 50.54 31.34 24.56
CA MET A 1 49.33 30.52 24.80
C MET A 1 48.02 31.06 24.19
N ARG A 2 47.75 32.37 24.11
CA ARG A 2 46.47 32.91 23.56
C ARG A 2 46.32 32.81 22.02
N ARG A 3 47.42 32.66 21.27
CA ARG A 3 47.40 32.53 19.80
C ARG A 3 47.08 31.11 19.31
N ALA A 4 47.56 30.08 20.03
CA ALA A 4 47.19 28.69 19.78
C ALA A 4 45.69 28.44 20.00
N ARG A 5 45.09 29.08 21.01
CA ARG A 5 43.66 29.00 21.32
C ARG A 5 42.74 29.59 20.23
N ARG A 6 43.25 30.50 19.38
CA ARG A 6 42.50 31.10 18.26
C ARG A 6 42.54 30.25 16.99
N LEU A 7 43.53 29.37 16.84
CA LEU A 7 43.63 28.42 15.72
C LEU A 7 42.77 27.17 15.97
N SER A 8 42.66 26.72 17.22
CA SER A 8 41.79 25.60 17.60
C SER A 8 40.30 25.88 17.39
N ALA A 9 39.87 27.13 17.58
CA ALA A 9 38.47 27.52 17.42
C ALA A 9 38.02 27.58 15.94
N ARG A 10 38.93 27.84 14.99
CA ARG A 10 38.59 27.86 13.56
C ARG A 10 38.48 26.45 12.95
N ILE A 11 39.25 25.50 13.47
CA ILE A 11 39.22 24.09 13.03
C ILE A 11 37.95 23.39 13.57
N ALA A 12 37.52 23.73 14.79
CA ALA A 12 36.32 23.14 15.39
C ALA A 12 35.00 23.58 14.71
N VAL A 13 34.94 24.80 14.15
CA VAL A 13 33.74 25.29 13.46
C VAL A 13 33.58 24.65 12.07
N LEU A 14 34.68 24.31 11.38
CA LEU A 14 34.60 23.61 10.09
C LEU A 14 34.17 22.14 10.21
N ALA A 15 34.47 21.49 11.35
CA ALA A 15 34.10 20.10 11.58
C ALA A 15 32.62 19.89 11.92
N LEU A 16 31.92 20.92 12.43
CA LEU A 16 30.53 20.79 12.89
C LEU A 16 29.49 20.89 11.75
N VAL A 17 29.85 21.48 10.60
CA VAL A 17 28.93 21.66 9.45
C VAL A 17 28.81 20.38 8.61
N VAL A 18 29.72 19.41 8.77
CA VAL A 18 29.77 18.15 8.02
C VAL A 18 28.95 17.02 8.66
N SER A 19 28.22 17.30 9.75
CA SER A 19 27.48 16.25 10.48
C SER A 19 25.96 16.26 10.27
N CYS A 20 25.40 17.18 9.49
CA CYS A 20 23.94 17.27 9.29
C CYS A 20 23.41 16.68 7.97
N THR A 21 24.24 16.09 7.11
CA THR A 21 23.81 15.60 5.79
C THR A 21 23.74 14.08 5.65
N VAL A 22 24.03 13.30 6.71
CA VAL A 22 24.05 11.83 6.64
C VAL A 22 23.02 11.20 7.59
N THR A 23 21.78 11.66 7.51
CA THR A 23 20.64 10.92 8.09
C THR A 23 19.45 10.97 7.14
N SER A 24 19.71 10.78 5.85
CA SER A 24 18.71 10.22 4.95
C SER A 24 18.68 8.73 5.21
N GLY A 25 17.94 8.31 6.23
CA GLY A 25 17.64 6.91 6.46
C GLY A 25 16.97 6.36 5.20
N THR A 26 17.63 5.42 4.54
CA THR A 26 17.03 4.64 3.47
C THR A 26 15.92 3.80 4.10
N LEU A 27 14.67 4.25 3.94
CA LEU A 27 13.50 3.41 4.21
C LEU A 27 13.54 2.29 3.18
N VAL A 28 14.16 1.17 3.55
CA VAL A 28 13.99 -0.10 2.82
C VAL A 28 12.52 -0.43 2.93
N ALA A 29 11.79 -0.24 1.84
CA ALA A 29 10.44 -0.76 1.71
C ALA A 29 10.53 -2.27 1.95
N ALA A 30 9.79 -2.76 2.95
CA ALA A 30 9.64 -4.20 3.13
C ALA A 30 9.15 -4.79 1.80
N PRO A 31 9.66 -5.97 1.38
CA PRO A 31 9.15 -6.60 0.17
C PRO A 31 7.65 -6.75 0.35
N ALA A 32 6.87 -6.12 -0.53
CA ALA A 32 5.45 -6.40 -0.62
C ALA A 32 5.37 -7.90 -0.89
N SER A 33 4.86 -8.67 0.06
CA SER A 33 4.50 -10.05 -0.24
C SER A 33 3.55 -9.98 -1.42
N ASP A 34 3.96 -10.56 -2.56
CA ASP A 34 3.08 -10.81 -3.68
C ASP A 34 1.95 -11.71 -3.18
N ARG A 35 0.93 -11.10 -2.57
CA ARG A 35 -0.33 -11.77 -2.28
C ARG A 35 -1.04 -11.86 -3.60
N THR A 36 -0.63 -12.83 -4.41
CA THR A 36 -1.47 -13.33 -5.49
C THR A 36 -2.75 -13.81 -4.81
N ALA A 37 -3.77 -12.95 -4.82
CA ALA A 37 -5.09 -13.33 -4.38
C ALA A 37 -5.45 -14.58 -5.19
N ALA A 38 -5.75 -15.68 -4.51
CA ALA A 38 -6.32 -16.83 -5.19
C ALA A 38 -7.53 -16.33 -5.98
N PRO A 39 -7.77 -16.79 -7.21
CA PRO A 39 -8.98 -16.43 -7.94
C PRO A 39 -10.16 -16.72 -7.01
N ALA A 40 -10.85 -15.66 -6.57
CA ALA A 40 -12.10 -15.85 -5.87
C ALA A 40 -12.97 -16.66 -6.84
N PRO A 41 -13.58 -17.78 -6.42
CA PRO A 41 -14.48 -18.51 -7.30
C PRO A 41 -15.53 -17.51 -7.76
N GLY A 42 -15.43 -17.08 -9.01
CA GLY A 42 -16.43 -16.22 -9.62
C GLY A 42 -17.70 -17.04 -9.63
N GLY A 43 -18.61 -16.74 -8.70
CA GLY A 43 -19.88 -17.45 -8.60
C GLY A 43 -20.57 -17.42 -9.95
N SER A 44 -21.11 -18.57 -10.38
CA SER A 44 -21.99 -18.60 -11.54
C SER A 44 -23.17 -17.67 -11.28
N VAL A 45 -23.50 -16.83 -12.24
CA VAL A 45 -24.68 -15.97 -12.16
C VAL A 45 -25.87 -16.75 -12.72
N ASP A 46 -26.88 -16.96 -11.88
CA ASP A 46 -28.17 -17.49 -12.32
C ASP A 46 -28.96 -16.36 -12.99
N TRP A 47 -28.93 -16.37 -14.32
CA TRP A 47 -29.55 -15.33 -15.13
C TRP A 47 -31.05 -15.58 -15.29
N GLU A 48 -31.82 -14.52 -15.14
CA GLU A 48 -33.26 -14.51 -15.39
C GLU A 48 -33.69 -13.29 -16.23
N ARG A 49 -34.77 -13.42 -17.00
CA ARG A 49 -35.30 -12.29 -17.79
C ARG A 49 -35.94 -11.26 -16.86
N CYS A 50 -35.48 -10.01 -16.94
CA CYS A 50 -35.99 -8.90 -16.12
C CYS A 50 -36.66 -7.78 -16.93
N GLY A 51 -36.81 -7.95 -18.24
CA GLY A 51 -37.48 -7.00 -19.14
C GLY A 51 -36.51 -6.25 -20.04
N GLY A 52 -37.04 -5.50 -21.02
CA GLY A 52 -36.23 -4.70 -21.95
C GLY A 52 -35.31 -5.50 -22.88
N GLY A 53 -35.45 -6.83 -22.94
CA GLY A 53 -34.53 -7.72 -23.65
C GLY A 53 -33.27 -8.09 -22.87
N PHE A 54 -33.17 -7.69 -21.60
CA PHE A 54 -32.04 -7.97 -20.73
C PHE A 54 -32.25 -9.22 -19.88
N GLU A 55 -31.13 -9.73 -19.38
CA GLU A 55 -31.09 -10.71 -18.29
C GLU A 55 -30.44 -10.08 -17.06
N CYS A 56 -31.01 -10.37 -15.89
CA CYS A 56 -30.51 -9.91 -14.61
C CYS A 56 -30.08 -11.11 -13.76
N GLY A 57 -29.23 -10.84 -12.77
CA GLY A 57 -28.83 -11.85 -11.81
C GLY A 57 -28.16 -11.23 -10.60
N THR A 58 -27.74 -12.08 -9.66
CA THR A 58 -27.02 -11.66 -8.46
C THR A 58 -25.69 -12.40 -8.38
N VAL A 59 -24.63 -11.67 -8.00
CA VAL A 59 -23.30 -12.24 -7.71
C VAL A 59 -22.96 -11.96 -6.26
N THR A 60 -22.68 -13.01 -5.49
CA THR A 60 -22.17 -12.88 -4.12
C THR A 60 -20.65 -12.80 -4.15
N VAL A 61 -20.09 -11.79 -3.49
CA VAL A 61 -18.64 -11.57 -3.41
C VAL A 61 -18.22 -11.28 -1.97
N PRO A 62 -16.99 -11.62 -1.56
CA PRO A 62 -16.50 -11.24 -0.26
C PRO A 62 -16.32 -9.72 -0.16
N VAL A 63 -16.53 -9.16 1.04
CA VAL A 63 -16.25 -7.75 1.32
C VAL A 63 -14.75 -7.46 1.25
N ASP A 64 -13.95 -8.40 1.76
CA ASP A 64 -12.49 -8.37 1.67
C ASP A 64 -11.99 -9.60 0.90
N HIS A 65 -11.37 -9.37 -0.26
CA HIS A 65 -10.80 -10.45 -1.06
C HIS A 65 -9.55 -11.08 -0.42
N ALA A 66 -8.89 -10.40 0.52
CA ALA A 66 -7.78 -10.95 1.28
C ALA A 66 -8.24 -11.78 2.49
N ASP A 67 -9.47 -11.54 2.98
CA ASP A 67 -10.12 -12.33 4.02
C ASP A 67 -11.60 -12.59 3.67
N PRO A 68 -11.89 -13.66 2.90
CA PRO A 68 -13.26 -13.99 2.49
C PRO A 68 -14.21 -14.32 3.64
N SER A 69 -13.68 -14.55 4.86
CA SER A 69 -14.52 -14.81 6.04
C SER A 69 -15.05 -13.54 6.69
N ALA A 70 -14.54 -12.36 6.29
CA ALA A 70 -14.96 -11.06 6.81
C ALA A 70 -16.40 -10.66 6.42
N GLY A 71 -17.04 -11.42 5.54
CA GLY A 71 -18.44 -11.26 5.13
C GLY A 71 -18.60 -11.15 3.62
N GLU A 72 -19.85 -11.09 3.18
CA GLU A 72 -20.22 -11.08 1.76
C GLU A 72 -21.21 -9.96 1.41
N LEU A 73 -21.20 -9.57 0.14
CA LEU A 73 -22.12 -8.60 -0.47
C LEU A 73 -22.77 -9.21 -1.70
N ALA A 74 -24.05 -8.93 -1.90
CA ALA A 74 -24.80 -9.31 -3.09
C ALA A 74 -24.81 -8.16 -4.10
N LEU A 75 -24.26 -8.41 -5.29
CA LEU A 75 -24.21 -7.44 -6.39
C LEU A 75 -25.27 -7.78 -7.42
N ALA A 76 -26.18 -6.85 -7.70
CA ALA A 76 -27.10 -6.96 -8.83
C ALA A 76 -26.34 -6.67 -10.14
N VAL A 77 -26.52 -7.53 -11.15
CA VAL A 77 -25.90 -7.39 -12.47
C VAL A 77 -26.94 -7.51 -13.57
N ILE A 78 -26.66 -6.90 -14.73
CA ILE A 78 -27.51 -6.92 -15.93
C ILE A 78 -26.64 -7.15 -17.16
N ARG A 79 -27.13 -7.93 -18.13
CA ARG A 79 -26.50 -8.16 -19.44
C ARG A 79 -27.49 -8.05 -20.59
#